data_AF-A0A6B3RHV9-F1
#
_entry.id   AF-A0A6B3RHV9-F1
#
_cell.length_a   1.000
_cell.length_b   1.000
_cell.length_c   1.000
_cell.angle_alpha   90.00
_cell.angle_beta   90.00
_cell.angle_gamma   90.00
#
_symmetry.space_group_name_H-M   'P 1'
#
loop_
_entity.id
_entity.type
_entity.pdbx_description
1 polymer ?
#
loop_
_entity_poly.entity_id
_entity_poly.type
_entity_poly.pdbx_seq_one_letter_code
_entity_poly.pdbx_strand_id
1 'polypeptide(L)'
;MPTVLPSNAEAFGHLATSAIFGGNVLANRGPMTGDGSYAQAINSLGVTGLRYPGGTLTEDYFDIENPDASEAQHAATGEVVPFIPISHFMSFAEVHGHPVTIVIPTRFMLGDATDRYGNRLPAVDETALRGFINDVASGVYGDAKIAGFEIGNEYWGSGEMNAVEYGRLASEMAVIIDDELKQVAEDYAVDTDAMKVLVQMGHNYGTSNLSAQYAGWSSPDVIADLNERYPDARIALSNIRANGDVNWTEVNNELVIMGFDSEESREAIDGVIAHVYSRGNESSRQYDLNTISRVWMSHEGMRDLEVHVTEWNLKAAKGPEKDIDFGLNQAREMLDLVETFMAQGVSQAHVWPLIQNSANALSRGAVFSEPTPAGEMFSMISKNLIGKSMIDLTPQGGPETELVTDTADVHMFSGGGDAVFYIVSTAEQASTTQVDISGVISGFECMEVTVLGVADGQPRGSTSSRAQVETRETDTVYRDGVLTADLSPGEIMQVVIRGVVPGEDFAEAPDPAIEDEGDLFDPVAEPIPEEDTPDESNSPADEGDGDGGGGGGGFLMGLAPLLILMAMAGGG
;
A
#
# COMPACT_ATOMS: atom_id res chain seq x y z
N MET A 1 -26.92 -24.69 16.46
CA MET A 1 -26.11 -24.68 17.69
C MET A 1 -24.97 -23.72 17.42
N PRO A 2 -24.53 -22.93 18.41
CA PRO A 2 -23.40 -22.03 18.22
C PRO A 2 -22.15 -22.80 17.78
N THR A 3 -21.35 -22.19 16.91
CA THR A 3 -20.02 -22.68 16.58
C THR A 3 -19.08 -22.29 17.72
N VAL A 4 -18.38 -23.27 18.30
CA VAL A 4 -17.52 -23.05 19.47
C VAL A 4 -16.10 -22.74 19.01
N LEU A 5 -15.52 -21.64 19.49
CA LEU A 5 -14.12 -21.31 19.23
C LEU A 5 -13.19 -22.32 19.94
N PRO A 6 -12.04 -22.68 19.34
CA PRO A 6 -11.07 -23.55 20.02
C PRO A 6 -10.54 -22.85 21.28
N SER A 7 -10.55 -23.54 22.41
CA SER A 7 -10.02 -22.98 23.67
C SER A 7 -8.50 -22.85 23.65
N ASN A 8 -7.82 -23.61 22.78
CA ASN A 8 -6.37 -23.59 22.57
C ASN A 8 -5.94 -22.68 21.41
N ALA A 9 -6.71 -21.62 21.11
CA ALA A 9 -6.31 -20.61 20.15
C ALA A 9 -5.06 -19.88 20.64
N GLU A 10 -4.14 -19.58 19.72
CA GLU A 10 -2.84 -18.97 20.06
C GLU A 10 -2.56 -17.78 19.13
N ALA A 11 -1.68 -16.89 19.54
CA ALA A 11 -1.22 -15.78 18.71
C ALA A 11 -0.46 -16.29 17.47
N PHE A 12 -0.70 -15.66 16.33
CA PHE A 12 -0.07 -15.96 15.05
C PHE A 12 0.48 -14.70 14.38
N GLY A 13 1.59 -14.84 13.66
CA GLY A 13 2.24 -13.74 12.95
C GLY A 13 2.82 -12.65 13.86
N HIS A 14 2.97 -11.45 13.29
CA HIS A 14 3.50 -10.27 13.95
C HIS A 14 2.36 -9.38 14.49
N LEU A 15 2.71 -8.48 15.40
CA LEU A 15 1.79 -7.45 15.89
C LEU A 15 1.45 -6.45 14.78
N ALA A 16 0.21 -5.98 14.77
CA ALA A 16 -0.16 -4.82 13.98
C ALA A 16 0.45 -3.57 14.63
N THR A 17 1.47 -3.01 14.00
CA THR A 17 2.06 -1.72 14.41
C THR A 17 1.28 -0.58 13.77
N SER A 18 1.46 0.64 14.24
CA SER A 18 0.91 1.81 13.52
C SER A 18 1.46 1.92 12.10
N ALA A 19 2.68 1.45 11.83
CA ALA A 19 3.37 1.63 10.54
C ALA A 19 2.70 0.93 9.34
N ILE A 20 1.81 -0.07 9.56
CA ILE A 20 1.09 -0.75 8.47
C ILE A 20 -0.23 -0.07 8.08
N PHE A 21 -0.59 1.05 8.73
CA PHE A 21 -1.81 1.84 8.46
C PHE A 21 -1.51 3.20 7.84
N GLY A 22 -0.41 3.31 7.07
CA GLY A 22 -0.07 4.52 6.33
C GLY A 22 -0.95 4.75 5.10
N GLY A 23 -0.85 5.94 4.51
CA GLY A 23 -1.58 6.32 3.30
C GLY A 23 -0.76 7.16 2.32
N ASN A 24 -1.11 7.05 1.04
CA ASN A 24 -0.46 7.79 -0.04
C ASN A 24 -1.06 9.20 -0.24
N VAL A 25 -0.20 10.21 -0.19
CA VAL A 25 -0.51 11.61 -0.57
C VAL A 25 -0.03 11.83 -1.99
N LEU A 26 -0.95 11.90 -2.96
CA LEU A 26 -0.65 12.21 -4.35
C LEU A 26 -0.60 13.73 -4.51
N ALA A 27 0.60 14.29 -4.65
CA ALA A 27 0.83 15.73 -4.48
C ALA A 27 0.07 16.64 -5.48
N ASN A 28 -0.46 16.10 -6.58
CA ASN A 28 -1.30 16.85 -7.52
C ASN A 28 -2.81 16.59 -7.38
N ARG A 29 -3.26 15.75 -6.44
CA ARG A 29 -4.67 15.35 -6.26
C ARG A 29 -5.32 16.02 -5.05
N GLY A 30 -5.52 17.33 -5.16
CA GLY A 30 -6.19 18.14 -4.14
C GLY A 30 -5.21 18.82 -3.18
N PRO A 31 -5.71 19.71 -2.31
CA PRO A 31 -4.87 20.45 -1.37
C PRO A 31 -4.48 19.58 -0.16
N MET A 32 -3.36 19.93 0.49
CA MET A 32 -2.95 19.30 1.74
C MET A 32 -3.94 19.59 2.88
N THR A 33 -4.41 20.84 3.01
CA THR A 33 -5.32 21.30 4.06
C THR A 33 -6.54 22.03 3.50
N GLY A 34 -7.59 22.20 4.32
CA GLY A 34 -8.85 22.85 3.93
C GLY A 34 -9.95 21.88 3.55
N ASP A 35 -11.03 22.37 2.94
CA ASP A 35 -12.15 21.53 2.53
C ASP A 35 -11.78 20.60 1.37
N GLY A 36 -12.16 19.32 1.51
CA GLY A 36 -11.85 18.26 0.55
C GLY A 36 -10.38 17.88 0.47
N SER A 37 -9.60 18.21 1.50
CA SER A 37 -8.16 18.02 1.53
C SER A 37 -7.69 16.64 1.99
N TYR A 38 -6.39 16.37 1.78
CA TYR A 38 -5.73 15.22 2.37
C TYR A 38 -5.80 15.21 3.90
N ALA A 39 -5.73 16.35 4.58
CA ALA A 39 -5.87 16.43 6.03
C ALA A 39 -7.21 15.84 6.52
N GLN A 40 -8.31 16.14 5.83
CA GLN A 40 -9.62 15.56 6.16
C GLN A 40 -9.65 14.05 5.89
N ALA A 41 -9.06 13.59 4.78
CA ALA A 41 -8.97 12.18 4.45
C ALA A 41 -8.15 11.39 5.48
N ILE A 42 -6.96 11.88 5.82
CA ILE A 42 -6.02 11.28 6.78
C ILE A 42 -6.70 11.12 8.15
N ASN A 43 -7.33 12.18 8.65
CA ASN A 43 -8.04 12.14 9.92
C ASN A 43 -9.26 11.21 9.89
N SER A 44 -10.07 11.25 8.83
CA SER A 44 -11.28 10.41 8.73
C SER A 44 -10.96 8.92 8.59
N LEU A 45 -9.88 8.58 7.90
CA LEU A 45 -9.47 7.21 7.62
C LEU A 45 -8.54 6.65 8.70
N GLY A 46 -8.10 7.45 9.67
CA GLY A 46 -7.18 7.02 10.70
C GLY A 46 -5.81 6.64 10.14
N VAL A 47 -5.32 7.37 9.14
CA VAL A 47 -3.99 7.13 8.55
C VAL A 47 -2.91 7.50 9.57
N THR A 48 -1.92 6.64 9.74
CA THR A 48 -0.89 6.77 10.78
C THR A 48 0.44 7.30 10.26
N GLY A 49 0.81 7.00 9.02
CA GLY A 49 2.03 7.46 8.34
C GLY A 49 1.76 7.88 6.89
N LEU A 50 2.65 8.66 6.29
CA LEU A 50 2.40 9.32 5.01
C LEU A 50 3.50 9.08 3.98
N ARG A 51 3.12 8.63 2.78
CA ARG A 51 4.01 8.54 1.62
C ARG A 51 3.79 9.71 0.67
N TYR A 52 4.88 10.38 0.26
CA TYR A 52 4.86 11.57 -0.59
C TYR A 52 6.02 11.53 -1.62
N PRO A 53 5.85 12.08 -2.85
CA PRO A 53 4.63 12.67 -3.41
C PRO A 53 3.69 11.63 -4.03
N GLY A 54 4.06 10.34 -3.93
CA GLY A 54 3.23 9.16 -4.15
C GLY A 54 2.92 8.84 -5.61
N GLY A 55 3.08 7.58 -6.02
CA GLY A 55 2.68 7.07 -7.33
C GLY A 55 3.49 7.61 -8.50
N THR A 56 2.96 7.39 -9.71
CA THR A 56 3.66 7.68 -10.99
C THR A 56 4.08 9.13 -11.15
N LEU A 57 3.33 10.07 -10.55
CA LEU A 57 3.63 11.50 -10.61
C LEU A 57 5.00 11.84 -10.03
N THR A 58 5.56 11.01 -9.14
CA THR A 58 6.92 11.18 -8.63
C THR A 58 7.89 11.27 -9.80
N GLU A 59 7.78 10.34 -10.75
CA GLU A 59 8.69 10.24 -11.90
C GLU A 59 8.39 11.29 -12.98
N ASP A 60 7.15 11.80 -13.03
CA ASP A 60 6.71 12.72 -14.06
C ASP A 60 6.88 14.20 -13.66
N TYR A 61 6.75 14.54 -12.37
CA TYR A 61 6.59 15.92 -11.89
C TYR A 61 7.52 16.33 -10.75
N PHE A 62 7.94 15.42 -9.87
CA PHE A 62 8.68 15.82 -8.66
C PHE A 62 10.13 16.19 -9.00
N ASP A 63 10.55 17.37 -8.56
CA ASP A 63 11.88 17.93 -8.80
C ASP A 63 12.60 18.16 -7.47
N ILE A 64 13.65 17.39 -7.22
CA ILE A 64 14.44 17.47 -5.98
C ILE A 64 15.28 18.75 -5.90
N GLU A 65 15.52 19.46 -7.01
CA GLU A 65 16.21 20.75 -7.00
C GLU A 65 15.26 21.90 -6.62
N ASN A 66 13.95 21.66 -6.67
CA ASN A 66 12.93 22.63 -6.31
C ASN A 66 11.70 21.96 -5.66
N PRO A 67 11.87 21.24 -4.53
CA PRO A 67 10.82 20.39 -3.96
C PRO A 67 9.69 21.18 -3.27
N ASP A 68 9.89 22.48 -3.07
CA ASP A 68 8.93 23.42 -2.50
C ASP A 68 8.06 24.15 -3.55
N ALA A 69 8.13 23.72 -4.82
CA ALA A 69 7.30 24.28 -5.87
C ALA A 69 5.80 24.00 -5.62
N SER A 70 4.97 25.04 -5.73
CA SER A 70 3.50 24.91 -5.67
C SER A 70 2.85 24.49 -7.00
N GLU A 71 3.66 24.45 -8.06
CA GLU A 71 3.30 23.97 -9.39
C GLU A 71 4.45 23.11 -9.88
N ALA A 72 4.14 21.97 -10.48
CA ALA A 72 5.12 21.07 -11.05
C ALA A 72 4.92 20.92 -12.55
N GLN A 73 6.02 20.82 -13.28
CA GLN A 73 5.99 20.63 -14.73
C GLN A 73 6.28 19.18 -15.07
N HIS A 74 5.42 18.56 -15.87
CA HIS A 74 5.63 17.24 -16.40
C HIS A 74 6.91 17.23 -17.24
N ALA A 75 7.87 16.41 -16.86
CA ALA A 75 9.19 16.37 -17.48
C ALA A 75 9.19 15.96 -18.97
N ALA A 76 8.19 15.22 -19.45
CA ALA A 76 8.09 14.79 -20.85
C ALA A 76 7.19 15.71 -21.70
N THR A 77 6.03 16.11 -21.19
CA THR A 77 5.02 16.86 -21.96
C THR A 77 5.13 18.38 -21.76
N GLY A 78 5.75 18.82 -20.67
CA GLY A 78 5.81 20.23 -20.26
C GLY A 78 4.50 20.75 -19.65
N GLU A 79 3.50 19.88 -19.42
CA GLU A 79 2.26 20.24 -18.74
C GLU A 79 2.53 20.73 -17.32
N VAL A 80 1.83 21.77 -16.87
CA VAL A 80 1.99 22.31 -15.51
C VAL A 80 0.75 22.01 -14.70
N VAL A 81 0.93 21.44 -13.51
CA VAL A 81 -0.15 21.09 -12.58
C VAL A 81 0.11 21.70 -11.20
N PRO A 82 -0.94 22.00 -10.41
CA PRO A 82 -0.78 22.29 -8.99
C PRO A 82 -0.08 21.12 -8.29
N PHE A 83 0.79 21.45 -7.34
CA PHE A 83 1.56 20.46 -6.59
C PHE A 83 1.66 20.90 -5.13
N ILE A 84 1.50 19.97 -4.19
CA ILE A 84 1.71 20.24 -2.76
C ILE A 84 3.21 20.42 -2.52
N PRO A 85 3.69 21.60 -2.06
CA PRO A 85 5.09 21.80 -1.68
C PRO A 85 5.51 20.84 -0.56
N ILE A 86 6.76 20.35 -0.60
CA ILE A 86 7.25 19.43 0.44
C ILE A 86 7.16 20.06 1.84
N SER A 87 7.46 21.35 2.01
CA SER A 87 7.37 22.03 3.31
C SER A 87 5.95 22.08 3.88
N HIS A 88 4.95 22.20 3.02
CA HIS A 88 3.56 22.17 3.44
C HIS A 88 3.16 20.76 3.91
N PHE A 89 3.60 19.73 3.17
CA PHE A 89 3.40 18.34 3.56
C PHE A 89 4.10 18.00 4.88
N MET A 90 5.39 18.35 5.01
CA MET A 90 6.20 18.11 6.21
C MET A 90 5.64 18.85 7.43
N SER A 91 5.23 20.11 7.29
CA SER A 91 4.62 20.85 8.40
C SER A 91 3.32 20.22 8.87
N PHE A 92 2.47 19.73 7.97
CA PHE A 92 1.28 18.97 8.34
C PHE A 92 1.67 17.69 9.09
N ALA A 93 2.61 16.91 8.54
CA ALA A 93 3.04 15.66 9.14
C ALA A 93 3.63 15.86 10.55
N GLU A 94 4.45 16.90 10.74
CA GLU A 94 5.05 17.28 12.03
C GLU A 94 3.97 17.62 13.07
N VAL A 95 3.04 18.53 12.73
CA VAL A 95 1.98 18.99 13.63
C VAL A 95 1.08 17.84 14.10
N HIS A 96 0.89 16.83 13.24
CA HIS A 96 0.02 15.69 13.51
C HIS A 96 0.78 14.41 13.91
N GLY A 97 2.10 14.47 14.05
CA GLY A 97 2.92 13.34 14.48
C GLY A 97 2.96 12.16 13.50
N HIS A 98 2.79 12.42 12.20
CA HIS A 98 2.84 11.38 11.18
C HIS A 98 4.28 11.15 10.70
N PRO A 99 4.84 9.93 10.82
CA PRO A 99 6.07 9.61 10.12
C PRO A 99 5.88 9.66 8.60
N VAL A 100 6.92 10.08 7.89
CA VAL A 100 6.88 10.28 6.43
C VAL A 100 7.86 9.38 5.68
N THR A 101 7.43 8.89 4.51
CA THR A 101 8.30 8.23 3.52
C THR A 101 8.35 9.11 2.27
N ILE A 102 9.56 9.51 1.87
CA ILE A 102 9.81 10.42 0.74
C ILE A 102 10.28 9.62 -0.47
N VAL A 103 9.55 9.70 -1.57
CA VAL A 103 9.90 9.03 -2.83
C VAL A 103 10.76 9.95 -3.69
N ILE A 104 11.95 9.47 -4.06
CA ILE A 104 12.94 10.19 -4.87
C ILE A 104 12.78 9.75 -6.32
N PRO A 105 12.64 10.66 -7.31
CA PRO A 105 12.47 10.31 -8.70
C PRO A 105 13.74 9.68 -9.28
N THR A 106 13.58 8.82 -10.27
CA THR A 106 14.69 8.06 -10.88
C THR A 106 14.76 8.18 -12.40
N ARG A 107 13.63 8.46 -13.07
CA ARG A 107 13.47 8.42 -14.53
C ARG A 107 14.55 9.20 -15.29
N PHE A 108 14.93 10.38 -14.80
CA PHE A 108 15.88 11.28 -15.47
C PHE A 108 17.30 11.20 -14.93
N MET A 109 17.60 10.23 -14.06
CA MET A 109 18.93 10.00 -13.50
C MET A 109 19.72 8.93 -14.28
N LEU A 110 19.27 8.60 -15.50
CA LEU A 110 20.01 7.79 -16.47
C LEU A 110 20.60 8.66 -17.58
N GLY A 111 21.83 8.38 -17.97
CA GLY A 111 22.52 9.07 -19.06
C GLY A 111 22.23 8.46 -20.44
N ASP A 112 22.67 9.18 -21.48
CA ASP A 112 22.60 8.72 -22.88
C ASP A 112 23.57 7.56 -23.19
N ALA A 113 24.57 7.35 -22.33
CA ALA A 113 25.55 6.29 -22.50
C ALA A 113 24.93 4.93 -22.18
N THR A 114 25.20 3.93 -23.02
CA THR A 114 24.73 2.55 -22.82
C THR A 114 25.87 1.56 -22.73
N ASP A 115 25.63 0.45 -22.03
CA ASP A 115 26.52 -0.70 -22.04
C ASP A 115 26.44 -1.48 -23.37
N ARG A 116 27.22 -2.56 -23.48
CA ARG A 116 27.27 -3.40 -24.70
C ARG A 116 25.94 -4.10 -25.05
N TYR A 117 24.98 -4.14 -24.11
CA TYR A 117 23.66 -4.72 -24.27
C TYR A 117 22.57 -3.67 -24.47
N GLY A 118 22.95 -2.38 -24.49
CA GLY A 118 22.03 -1.27 -24.72
C GLY A 118 21.34 -0.77 -23.45
N ASN A 119 21.74 -1.21 -22.25
CA ASN A 119 21.22 -0.66 -21.00
C ASN A 119 21.86 0.70 -20.75
N ARG A 120 21.06 1.72 -20.45
CA ARG A 120 21.55 3.03 -20.03
C ARG A 120 22.35 2.92 -18.74
N LEU A 121 23.32 3.82 -18.58
CA LEU A 121 24.15 3.92 -17.39
C LEU A 121 23.63 5.03 -16.46
N PRO A 122 23.78 4.89 -15.13
CA PRO A 122 23.49 5.96 -14.20
C PRO A 122 24.20 7.27 -14.56
N ALA A 123 23.51 8.37 -14.32
CA ALA A 123 24.01 9.74 -14.44
C ALA A 123 23.40 10.59 -13.32
N VAL A 124 23.59 10.15 -12.08
CA VAL A 124 23.08 10.83 -10.90
C VAL A 124 23.79 12.19 -10.75
N ASP A 125 23.02 13.26 -10.59
CA ASP A 125 23.58 14.51 -10.07
C ASP A 125 23.76 14.35 -8.55
N GLU A 126 24.92 13.84 -8.16
CA GLU A 126 25.25 13.57 -6.75
C GLU A 126 25.14 14.84 -5.89
N THR A 127 25.45 16.02 -6.44
CA THR A 127 25.36 17.28 -5.66
C THR A 127 23.91 17.64 -5.38
N ALA A 128 23.02 17.51 -6.37
CA ALA A 128 21.60 17.74 -6.18
C ALA A 128 20.98 16.72 -5.22
N LEU A 129 21.30 15.43 -5.38
CA LEU A 129 20.79 14.37 -4.51
C LEU A 129 21.22 14.57 -3.06
N ARG A 130 22.52 14.79 -2.81
CA ARG A 130 23.02 15.05 -1.45
C ARG A 130 22.41 16.30 -0.84
N GLY A 131 22.31 17.39 -1.61
CA GLY A 131 21.67 18.62 -1.16
C GLY A 131 20.22 18.39 -0.71
N PHE A 132 19.44 17.66 -1.51
CA PHE A 132 18.07 17.31 -1.16
C PHE A 132 17.98 16.45 0.11
N ILE A 133 18.78 15.38 0.22
CA ILE A 133 18.79 14.53 1.42
C ILE A 133 19.21 15.32 2.67
N ASN A 134 20.25 16.16 2.55
CA ASN A 134 20.71 17.03 3.63
C ASN A 134 19.58 17.95 4.10
N ASP A 135 18.93 18.64 3.17
CA ASP A 135 17.87 19.62 3.49
C ASP A 135 16.64 18.93 4.10
N VAL A 136 16.21 17.77 3.58
CA VAL A 136 15.09 17.00 4.16
C VAL A 136 15.46 16.50 5.56
N ALA A 137 16.60 15.82 5.72
CA ALA A 137 16.99 15.18 6.98
C ALA A 137 17.41 16.17 8.07
N SER A 138 17.91 17.36 7.71
CA SER A 138 18.28 18.41 8.67
C SER A 138 17.11 19.35 9.04
N GLY A 139 15.92 19.13 8.49
CA GLY A 139 14.70 19.87 8.85
C GLY A 139 14.47 21.18 8.07
N VAL A 140 15.17 21.43 6.96
CA VAL A 140 14.97 22.64 6.14
C VAL A 140 13.53 22.76 5.66
N TYR A 141 12.90 21.62 5.36
CA TYR A 141 11.50 21.55 4.93
C TYR A 141 10.52 21.26 6.08
N GLY A 142 10.97 21.11 7.32
CA GLY A 142 10.14 20.78 8.49
C GLY A 142 10.65 19.55 9.23
N ASP A 143 10.25 19.40 10.50
CA ASP A 143 10.86 18.46 11.45
C ASP A 143 10.03 17.17 11.62
N ALA A 144 9.19 16.82 10.65
CA ALA A 144 8.43 15.57 10.69
C ALA A 144 9.38 14.36 10.75
N LYS A 145 9.03 13.34 11.54
CA LYS A 145 9.81 12.10 11.64
C LYS A 145 9.90 11.43 10.26
N ILE A 146 11.10 11.26 9.73
CA ILE A 146 11.32 10.56 8.46
C ILE A 146 11.45 9.07 8.75
N ALA A 147 10.56 8.27 8.19
CA ALA A 147 10.62 6.82 8.25
C ALA A 147 11.48 6.23 7.12
N GLY A 148 11.58 6.90 5.97
CA GLY A 148 12.52 6.47 4.94
C GLY A 148 12.46 7.23 3.62
N PHE A 149 13.41 6.90 2.77
CA PHE A 149 13.59 7.36 1.41
C PHE A 149 13.39 6.18 0.45
N GLU A 150 12.41 6.31 -0.44
CA GLU A 150 12.15 5.33 -1.49
C GLU A 150 12.83 5.76 -2.79
N ILE A 151 13.64 4.87 -3.36
CA ILE A 151 14.35 5.14 -4.62
C ILE A 151 13.46 4.75 -5.81
N GLY A 152 12.80 5.75 -6.37
CA GLY A 152 11.92 5.66 -7.54
C GLY A 152 10.50 5.21 -7.22
N ASN A 153 9.60 5.30 -8.21
CA ASN A 153 8.25 4.71 -8.19
C ASN A 153 8.02 3.85 -9.45
N GLU A 154 7.71 2.57 -9.25
CA GLU A 154 7.51 1.57 -10.32
C GLU A 154 8.49 1.74 -11.48
N TYR A 155 9.77 1.44 -11.25
CA TYR A 155 10.84 1.77 -12.22
C TYR A 155 10.55 1.22 -13.62
N TRP A 156 9.82 0.10 -13.71
CA TRP A 156 9.43 -0.55 -14.95
C TRP A 156 8.33 0.20 -15.73
N GLY A 157 7.54 1.02 -15.04
CA GLY A 157 6.42 1.81 -15.53
C GLY A 157 6.84 3.24 -15.82
N SER A 158 6.42 4.18 -14.95
CA SER A 158 6.73 5.61 -15.10
C SER A 158 8.20 5.94 -14.97
N GLY A 159 8.98 5.14 -14.24
CA GLY A 159 10.45 5.27 -14.21
C GLY A 159 11.12 4.91 -15.54
N GLU A 160 10.40 4.22 -16.44
CA GLU A 160 10.84 3.83 -17.79
C GLU A 160 12.18 3.08 -17.85
N MET A 161 12.49 2.23 -16.88
CA MET A 161 13.73 1.47 -16.76
C MET A 161 13.51 -0.04 -16.87
N ASN A 162 14.53 -0.75 -17.34
CA ASN A 162 14.62 -2.19 -17.14
C ASN A 162 15.33 -2.52 -15.81
N ALA A 163 15.21 -3.76 -15.35
CA ALA A 163 15.77 -4.20 -14.07
C ALA A 163 17.29 -3.98 -13.91
N VAL A 164 18.06 -4.09 -15.00
CA VAL A 164 19.53 -3.87 -14.95
C VAL A 164 19.86 -2.39 -14.81
N GLU A 165 19.13 -1.53 -15.52
CA GLU A 165 19.28 -0.07 -15.40
C GLU A 165 18.92 0.38 -13.98
N TYR A 166 17.77 -0.07 -13.48
CA TYR A 166 17.31 0.27 -12.13
C TYR A 166 18.25 -0.26 -11.05
N GLY A 167 18.69 -1.52 -11.10
CA GLY A 167 19.59 -2.08 -10.09
C GLY A 167 20.91 -1.30 -9.98
N ARG A 168 21.48 -0.85 -11.09
CA ARG A 168 22.69 -0.01 -11.09
C ARG A 168 22.43 1.38 -10.52
N LEU A 169 21.35 2.02 -10.95
CA LEU A 169 20.98 3.36 -10.48
C LEU A 169 20.65 3.36 -8.98
N ALA A 170 19.81 2.43 -8.54
CA ALA A 170 19.39 2.32 -7.15
C ALA A 170 20.57 1.98 -6.22
N SER A 171 21.51 1.15 -6.65
CA SER A 171 22.74 0.86 -5.91
C SER A 171 23.61 2.10 -5.73
N GLU A 172 23.80 2.91 -6.78
CA GLU A 172 24.55 4.18 -6.70
C GLU A 172 23.85 5.21 -5.81
N MET A 173 22.53 5.38 -5.97
CA MET A 173 21.74 6.30 -5.16
C MET A 173 21.70 5.89 -3.68
N ALA A 174 21.55 4.59 -3.38
CA ALA A 174 21.51 4.11 -2.00
C ALA A 174 22.79 4.46 -1.24
N VAL A 175 23.95 4.25 -1.85
CA VAL A 175 25.25 4.62 -1.25
C VAL A 175 25.35 6.13 -1.01
N ILE A 176 24.92 6.95 -1.97
CA ILE A 176 24.94 8.42 -1.82
C ILE A 176 24.01 8.87 -0.67
N ILE A 177 22.80 8.30 -0.59
CA ILE A 177 21.81 8.65 0.43
C ILE A 177 22.31 8.22 1.82
N ASP A 178 22.75 6.98 1.98
CA ASP A 178 23.26 6.44 3.24
C ASP A 178 24.49 7.22 3.75
N ASP A 179 25.43 7.54 2.87
CA ASP A 179 26.60 8.36 3.21
C ASP A 179 26.20 9.79 3.63
N GLU A 180 25.25 10.41 2.94
CA GLU A 180 24.74 11.73 3.31
C GLU A 180 23.99 11.73 4.64
N LEU A 181 23.19 10.69 4.93
CA LEU A 181 22.50 10.56 6.23
C LEU A 181 23.50 10.46 7.38
N LYS A 182 24.57 9.68 7.21
CA LYS A 182 25.68 9.62 8.19
C LYS A 182 26.33 10.99 8.39
N GLN A 183 26.53 11.74 7.30
CA GLN A 183 27.08 13.09 7.40
C GLN A 183 26.12 14.05 8.14
N VAL A 184 24.82 14.00 7.83
CA VAL A 184 23.79 14.82 8.51
C VAL A 184 23.77 14.52 10.01
N ALA A 185 23.85 13.24 10.39
CA ALA A 185 23.91 12.85 11.79
C ALA A 185 25.13 13.45 12.52
N GLU A 186 26.30 13.49 11.86
CA GLU A 186 27.51 14.09 12.41
C GLU A 186 27.44 15.63 12.47
N ASP A 187 27.01 16.28 11.39
CA ASP A 187 27.05 17.73 11.22
C ASP A 187 25.96 18.44 12.04
N TYR A 188 24.78 17.83 12.17
CA TYR A 188 23.61 18.44 12.81
C TYR A 188 23.17 17.76 14.11
N ALA A 189 23.79 16.63 14.50
CA ALA A 189 23.39 15.82 15.66
C ALA A 189 21.91 15.37 15.58
N VAL A 190 21.45 15.07 14.37
CA VAL A 190 20.14 14.45 14.10
C VAL A 190 20.28 12.94 14.17
N ASP A 191 19.30 12.25 14.75
CA ASP A 191 19.24 10.79 14.69
C ASP A 191 18.66 10.36 13.34
N THR A 192 19.53 9.80 12.48
CA THR A 192 19.14 9.30 11.16
C THR A 192 19.03 7.78 11.12
N ASP A 193 19.26 7.05 12.23
CA ASP A 193 19.27 5.57 12.25
C ASP A 193 17.89 4.97 11.91
N ALA A 194 16.83 5.73 12.17
CA ALA A 194 15.46 5.37 11.83
C ALA A 194 15.06 5.69 10.38
N MET A 195 15.87 6.46 9.63
CA MET A 195 15.56 6.89 8.27
C MET A 195 16.00 5.80 7.27
N LYS A 196 15.06 4.97 6.81
CA LYS A 196 15.37 3.81 5.98
C LYS A 196 15.67 4.17 4.53
N VAL A 197 16.63 3.49 3.90
CA VAL A 197 16.86 3.53 2.45
C VAL A 197 16.20 2.33 1.79
N LEU A 198 15.21 2.60 0.95
CA LEU A 198 14.30 1.58 0.42
C LEU A 198 14.40 1.48 -1.11
N VAL A 199 14.45 0.24 -1.61
CA VAL A 199 14.57 -0.06 -3.05
C VAL A 199 13.43 -0.96 -3.52
N GLN A 200 13.04 -0.85 -4.77
CA GLN A 200 11.95 -1.64 -5.32
C GLN A 200 12.38 -3.05 -5.71
N MET A 201 11.49 -4.00 -5.44
CA MET A 201 11.59 -5.33 -6.02
C MET A 201 11.42 -5.30 -7.55
N GLY A 202 11.87 -6.36 -8.22
CA GLY A 202 11.73 -6.48 -9.67
C GLY A 202 10.34 -6.94 -10.12
N HIS A 203 9.82 -6.31 -11.19
CA HIS A 203 8.60 -6.76 -11.89
C HIS A 203 8.84 -6.96 -13.39
N ASN A 204 8.12 -7.92 -13.97
CA ASN A 204 8.11 -8.17 -15.42
C ASN A 204 6.93 -7.44 -16.08
N TYR A 205 7.04 -6.11 -16.18
CA TYR A 205 6.04 -5.24 -16.79
C TYR A 205 6.73 -4.05 -17.48
N GLY A 206 5.98 -3.28 -18.29
CA GLY A 206 6.48 -2.08 -18.96
C GLY A 206 7.84 -2.25 -19.65
N THR A 207 8.77 -1.36 -19.36
CA THR A 207 10.14 -1.36 -19.89
C THR A 207 10.96 -2.57 -19.42
N SER A 208 10.58 -3.18 -18.28
CA SER A 208 11.23 -4.37 -17.72
C SER A 208 10.59 -5.70 -18.18
N ASN A 209 9.77 -5.69 -19.24
CA ASN A 209 9.10 -6.89 -19.75
C ASN A 209 10.04 -7.80 -20.56
N LEU A 210 10.83 -8.61 -19.87
CA LEU A 210 11.72 -9.62 -20.45
C LEU A 210 10.94 -10.71 -21.21
N SER A 211 9.76 -11.08 -20.72
CA SER A 211 8.96 -12.15 -21.36
C SER A 211 8.62 -11.87 -22.83
N ALA A 212 8.40 -10.60 -23.19
CA ALA A 212 8.18 -10.18 -24.57
C ALA A 212 9.45 -10.27 -25.43
N GLN A 213 10.62 -10.01 -24.83
CA GLN A 213 11.92 -10.05 -25.51
C GLN A 213 12.35 -11.47 -25.87
N TYR A 214 11.97 -12.45 -25.04
CA TYR A 214 12.31 -13.87 -25.21
C TYR A 214 11.16 -14.71 -25.80
N ALA A 215 10.20 -14.08 -26.48
CA ALA A 215 9.07 -14.78 -27.06
C ALA A 215 9.52 -15.92 -28.01
N GLY A 216 9.07 -17.15 -27.71
CA GLY A 216 9.38 -18.35 -28.51
C GLY A 216 10.68 -19.07 -28.15
N TRP A 217 11.44 -18.59 -27.16
CA TRP A 217 12.62 -19.28 -26.64
C TRP A 217 12.22 -20.38 -25.65
N SER A 218 13.06 -21.41 -25.50
CA SER A 218 12.88 -22.39 -24.43
C SER A 218 13.39 -21.80 -23.10
N SER A 219 12.72 -22.12 -21.98
CA SER A 219 13.12 -21.59 -20.67
C SER A 219 14.60 -21.85 -20.34
N PRO A 220 15.20 -23.04 -20.60
CA PRO A 220 16.63 -23.23 -20.42
C PRO A 220 17.52 -22.34 -21.30
N ASP A 221 17.13 -22.09 -22.56
CA ASP A 221 17.89 -21.21 -23.45
C ASP A 221 17.81 -19.74 -22.99
N VAL A 222 16.66 -19.32 -22.47
CA VAL A 222 16.51 -17.99 -21.83
C VAL A 222 17.48 -17.84 -20.67
N ILE A 223 17.48 -18.81 -19.74
CA ILE A 223 18.37 -18.77 -18.56
C ILE A 223 19.84 -18.78 -18.99
N ALA A 224 20.19 -19.53 -20.04
CA ALA A 224 21.55 -19.57 -20.57
C ALA A 224 21.99 -18.22 -21.18
N ASP A 225 21.14 -17.61 -22.02
CA ASP A 225 21.44 -16.29 -22.64
C ASP A 225 21.51 -15.19 -21.58
N LEU A 226 20.61 -15.18 -20.59
CA LEU A 226 20.66 -14.20 -19.49
C LEU A 226 21.95 -14.33 -18.67
N ASN A 227 22.37 -15.55 -18.32
CA ASN A 227 23.63 -15.76 -17.60
C ASN A 227 24.87 -15.46 -18.46
N GLU A 228 24.79 -15.59 -19.79
CA GLU A 228 25.87 -15.15 -20.68
C GLU A 228 25.99 -13.62 -20.70
N ARG A 229 24.85 -12.91 -20.67
CA ARG A 229 24.81 -11.44 -20.66
C ARG A 229 25.19 -10.86 -19.31
N TYR A 230 24.66 -11.46 -18.26
CA TYR A 230 24.68 -10.98 -16.88
C TYR A 230 25.20 -12.11 -15.97
N PRO A 231 26.51 -12.45 -16.05
CA PRO A 231 27.07 -13.60 -15.35
C PRO A 231 27.02 -13.47 -13.82
N ASP A 232 26.87 -12.24 -13.32
CA ASP A 232 26.79 -11.95 -11.89
C ASP A 232 25.34 -11.98 -11.37
N ALA A 233 24.34 -11.92 -12.27
CA ALA A 233 22.95 -12.20 -11.92
C ALA A 233 22.84 -13.71 -11.67
N ARG A 234 22.51 -14.12 -10.44
CA ARG A 234 22.53 -15.53 -10.00
C ARG A 234 21.31 -16.33 -10.51
N ILE A 235 20.98 -16.16 -11.79
CA ILE A 235 19.78 -16.72 -12.42
C ILE A 235 19.95 -18.23 -12.59
N ALA A 236 19.21 -19.00 -11.82
CA ALA A 236 19.31 -20.44 -11.76
C ALA A 236 18.18 -21.15 -12.51
N LEU A 237 18.35 -22.44 -12.80
CA LEU A 237 17.26 -23.27 -13.34
C LEU A 237 16.07 -23.39 -12.37
N SER A 238 16.26 -23.10 -11.08
CA SER A 238 15.16 -23.00 -10.11
C SER A 238 14.24 -21.81 -10.35
N ASN A 239 14.66 -20.80 -11.13
CA ASN A 239 13.78 -19.74 -11.61
C ASN A 239 12.88 -20.21 -12.76
N ILE A 240 12.89 -21.51 -13.12
CA ILE A 240 11.88 -22.13 -13.97
C ILE A 240 10.83 -22.77 -13.06
N ARG A 241 9.58 -22.34 -13.20
CA ARG A 241 8.45 -22.86 -12.45
C ARG A 241 8.20 -24.33 -12.78
N ALA A 242 7.48 -25.02 -11.91
CA ALA A 242 7.12 -26.43 -12.11
C ALA A 242 6.34 -26.69 -13.41
N ASN A 243 5.65 -25.69 -13.94
CA ASN A 243 4.94 -25.78 -15.23
C ASN A 243 5.86 -25.61 -16.46
N GLY A 244 7.16 -25.36 -16.25
CA GLY A 244 8.18 -25.18 -17.29
C GLY A 244 8.41 -23.74 -17.72
N ASP A 245 7.63 -22.77 -17.22
CA ASP A 245 7.77 -21.36 -17.58
C ASP A 245 8.83 -20.66 -16.74
N VAL A 246 9.50 -19.66 -17.31
CA VAL A 246 10.40 -18.78 -16.56
C VAL A 246 9.59 -17.96 -15.54
N ASN A 247 10.08 -17.90 -14.31
CA ASN A 247 9.58 -16.99 -13.29
C ASN A 247 10.16 -15.59 -13.51
N TRP A 248 9.52 -14.82 -14.39
CA TRP A 248 10.03 -13.51 -14.79
C TRP A 248 10.13 -12.49 -13.66
N THR A 249 9.29 -12.55 -12.63
CA THR A 249 9.43 -11.67 -11.45
C THR A 249 10.74 -11.98 -10.75
N GLU A 250 11.01 -13.24 -10.40
CA GLU A 250 12.28 -13.62 -9.75
C GLU A 250 13.50 -13.26 -10.61
N VAL A 251 13.44 -13.50 -11.92
CA VAL A 251 14.52 -13.13 -12.84
C VAL A 251 14.77 -11.62 -12.83
N ASN A 252 13.72 -10.79 -12.83
CA ASN A 252 13.91 -9.34 -12.70
C ASN A 252 14.54 -8.97 -11.35
N ASN A 253 14.15 -9.62 -10.25
CA ASN A 253 14.75 -9.38 -8.94
C ASN A 253 16.25 -9.73 -8.93
N GLU A 254 16.66 -10.87 -9.51
CA GLU A 254 18.08 -11.21 -9.63
C GLU A 254 18.88 -10.18 -10.45
N LEU A 255 18.26 -9.58 -11.48
CA LEU A 255 18.89 -8.54 -12.29
C LEU A 255 18.99 -7.19 -11.55
N VAL A 256 18.01 -6.84 -10.70
CA VAL A 256 18.11 -5.68 -9.82
C VAL A 256 19.20 -5.90 -8.78
N ILE A 257 19.18 -7.03 -8.07
CA ILE A 257 20.15 -7.39 -7.02
C ILE A 257 21.58 -7.42 -7.56
N MET A 258 21.79 -7.82 -8.82
CA MET A 258 23.10 -7.77 -9.46
C MET A 258 23.75 -6.38 -9.41
N GLY A 259 22.96 -5.28 -9.36
CA GLY A 259 23.50 -3.93 -9.20
C GLY A 259 24.13 -3.66 -7.82
N PHE A 260 23.77 -4.45 -6.80
CA PHE A 260 24.28 -4.35 -5.43
C PHE A 260 25.46 -5.33 -5.24
N ASP A 261 26.51 -5.13 -6.05
CA ASP A 261 27.65 -6.04 -6.18
C ASP A 261 28.77 -5.82 -5.14
N SER A 262 28.67 -4.77 -4.33
CA SER A 262 29.62 -4.42 -3.29
C SER A 262 29.05 -4.64 -1.88
N GLU A 263 29.90 -4.74 -0.86
CA GLU A 263 29.43 -4.78 0.54
C GLU A 263 28.79 -3.44 0.93
N GLU A 264 29.43 -2.33 0.56
CA GLU A 264 28.95 -0.96 0.78
C GLU A 264 27.53 -0.74 0.24
N SER A 265 27.25 -1.09 -1.03
CA SER A 265 25.91 -0.91 -1.59
C SER A 265 24.85 -1.82 -0.99
N ARG A 266 25.25 -2.99 -0.45
CA ARG A 266 24.33 -3.89 0.26
C ARG A 266 24.01 -3.38 1.67
N GLU A 267 25.01 -2.83 2.36
CA GLU A 267 24.83 -2.22 3.69
C GLU A 267 24.07 -0.88 3.62
N ALA A 268 24.08 -0.21 2.47
CA ALA A 268 23.38 1.06 2.25
C ALA A 268 21.85 0.93 2.05
N ILE A 269 21.28 -0.28 2.02
CA ILE A 269 19.84 -0.49 1.91
C ILE A 269 19.28 -1.17 3.15
N ASP A 270 18.13 -0.68 3.62
CA ASP A 270 17.44 -1.21 4.79
C ASP A 270 16.29 -2.14 4.43
N GLY A 271 15.67 -1.95 3.26
CA GLY A 271 14.45 -2.66 2.92
C GLY A 271 14.10 -2.72 1.44
N VAL A 272 13.21 -3.65 1.13
CA VAL A 272 12.70 -3.90 -0.21
C VAL A 272 11.20 -3.59 -0.28
N ILE A 273 10.82 -2.87 -1.32
CA ILE A 273 9.46 -2.41 -1.56
C ILE A 273 8.70 -3.38 -2.47
N ALA A 274 7.46 -3.69 -2.09
CA ALA A 274 6.45 -4.32 -2.93
C ALA A 274 5.23 -3.43 -3.11
N HIS A 275 4.58 -3.52 -4.27
CA HIS A 275 3.24 -2.96 -4.51
C HIS A 275 2.23 -4.10 -4.56
N VAL A 276 1.38 -4.22 -3.52
CA VAL A 276 0.50 -5.38 -3.33
C VAL A 276 -0.94 -5.05 -3.74
N TYR A 277 -1.28 -5.40 -4.98
CA TYR A 277 -2.66 -5.28 -5.48
C TYR A 277 -3.34 -6.64 -5.57
N SER A 278 -4.13 -6.97 -4.55
CA SER A 278 -4.84 -8.25 -4.45
C SER A 278 -5.87 -8.42 -5.57
N ARG A 279 -6.10 -9.66 -5.98
CA ARG A 279 -7.17 -10.07 -6.89
C ARG A 279 -8.24 -10.90 -6.17
N GLY A 280 -8.46 -10.64 -4.89
CA GLY A 280 -9.45 -11.34 -4.07
C GLY A 280 -9.07 -12.79 -3.75
N ASN A 281 -7.77 -13.10 -3.69
CA ASN A 281 -7.30 -14.44 -3.37
C ASN A 281 -5.92 -14.42 -2.70
N GLU A 282 -5.70 -15.41 -1.83
CA GLU A 282 -4.48 -15.60 -1.04
C GLU A 282 -3.20 -15.48 -1.88
N SER A 283 -3.15 -16.19 -3.02
CA SER A 283 -1.93 -16.22 -3.85
C SER A 283 -1.51 -14.84 -4.32
N SER A 284 -2.46 -13.96 -4.64
CA SER A 284 -2.16 -12.59 -5.07
C SER A 284 -1.77 -11.66 -3.91
N ARG A 285 -2.26 -11.90 -2.69
CA ARG A 285 -1.87 -11.15 -1.49
C ARG A 285 -0.40 -11.42 -1.12
N GLN A 286 0.03 -12.67 -1.28
CA GLN A 286 1.33 -13.13 -0.79
C GLN A 286 2.45 -13.13 -1.85
N TYR A 287 2.12 -13.08 -3.14
CA TYR A 287 3.07 -13.41 -4.21
C TYR A 287 4.37 -12.58 -4.18
N ASP A 288 4.23 -11.25 -4.07
CA ASP A 288 5.37 -10.33 -4.11
C ASP A 288 6.19 -10.39 -2.82
N LEU A 289 5.50 -10.44 -1.66
CA LEU A 289 6.14 -10.61 -0.35
C LEU A 289 6.94 -11.92 -0.26
N ASN A 290 6.34 -13.04 -0.69
CA ASN A 290 7.04 -14.33 -0.78
C ASN A 290 8.22 -14.30 -1.76
N THR A 291 8.16 -13.44 -2.78
CA THR A 291 9.26 -13.29 -3.74
C THR A 291 10.42 -12.52 -3.14
N ILE A 292 10.16 -11.47 -2.35
CA ILE A 292 11.20 -10.77 -1.58
C ILE A 292 11.92 -11.75 -0.64
N SER A 293 11.17 -12.48 0.19
CA SER A 293 11.75 -13.44 1.14
C SER A 293 12.55 -14.56 0.46
N ARG A 294 12.09 -15.04 -0.70
CA ARG A 294 12.76 -16.13 -1.42
C ARG A 294 13.98 -15.69 -2.21
N VAL A 295 13.98 -14.48 -2.76
CA VAL A 295 15.04 -13.98 -3.65
C VAL A 295 15.99 -13.08 -2.88
N TRP A 296 15.55 -11.88 -2.47
CA TRP A 296 16.39 -10.88 -1.81
C TRP A 296 17.02 -11.40 -0.53
N MET A 297 16.22 -11.93 0.40
CA MET A 297 16.71 -12.41 1.70
C MET A 297 17.52 -13.72 1.61
N SER A 298 17.64 -14.30 0.41
CA SER A 298 18.52 -15.45 0.17
C SER A 298 19.96 -15.03 -0.14
N HIS A 299 20.17 -13.78 -0.55
CA HIS A 299 21.50 -13.25 -0.87
C HIS A 299 22.30 -12.89 0.38
N GLU A 300 23.63 -12.98 0.25
CA GLU A 300 24.56 -12.66 1.32
C GLU A 300 24.59 -11.14 1.57
N GLY A 301 24.47 -10.74 2.83
CA GLY A 301 24.39 -9.32 3.21
C GLY A 301 23.00 -8.70 3.07
N MET A 302 21.97 -9.48 2.72
CA MET A 302 20.59 -8.98 2.48
C MET A 302 19.52 -9.77 3.28
N ARG A 303 19.93 -10.61 4.23
CA ARG A 303 19.02 -11.54 4.93
C ARG A 303 18.08 -10.84 5.91
N ASP A 304 18.49 -9.67 6.39
CA ASP A 304 17.82 -8.91 7.44
C ASP A 304 17.08 -7.68 6.87
N LEU A 305 16.92 -7.61 5.54
CA LEU A 305 16.16 -6.52 4.89
C LEU A 305 14.70 -6.51 5.37
N GLU A 306 14.19 -5.32 5.61
CA GLU A 306 12.78 -5.10 5.92
C GLU A 306 11.91 -5.22 4.66
N VAL A 307 10.64 -5.58 4.83
CA VAL A 307 9.64 -5.60 3.75
C VAL A 307 8.71 -4.41 3.92
N HIS A 308 8.68 -3.54 2.91
CA HIS A 308 7.85 -2.34 2.88
C HIS A 308 6.79 -2.45 1.78
N VAL A 309 5.53 -2.13 2.08
CA VAL A 309 4.42 -2.19 1.12
C VAL A 309 3.91 -0.78 0.86
N THR A 310 4.56 -0.05 -0.04
CA THR A 310 4.32 1.39 -0.23
C THR A 310 3.10 1.71 -1.10
N GLU A 311 2.52 0.70 -1.74
CA GLU A 311 1.19 0.76 -2.35
C GLU A 311 0.46 -0.56 -2.18
N TRP A 312 -0.78 -0.52 -1.68
CA TRP A 312 -1.64 -1.70 -1.64
C TRP A 312 -3.12 -1.37 -1.70
N ASN A 313 -3.89 -2.28 -2.30
CA ASN A 313 -5.36 -2.29 -2.31
C ASN A 313 -5.91 -3.56 -3.00
N LEU A 314 -7.23 -3.67 -3.13
CA LEU A 314 -7.85 -4.48 -4.18
C LEU A 314 -7.48 -3.90 -5.56
N LYS A 315 -7.09 -4.78 -6.48
CA LYS A 315 -6.73 -4.42 -7.85
C LYS A 315 -7.95 -3.86 -8.59
N ALA A 316 -7.84 -2.66 -9.14
CA ALA A 316 -8.91 -2.04 -9.91
C ALA A 316 -8.83 -2.25 -11.43
N ALA A 317 -7.73 -2.80 -11.95
CA ALA A 317 -7.50 -2.94 -13.39
C ALA A 317 -8.11 -4.22 -13.99
N LYS A 318 -8.76 -4.06 -15.17
CA LYS A 318 -9.30 -5.09 -16.08
C LYS A 318 -9.75 -6.39 -15.43
N GLY A 319 -11.05 -6.48 -15.15
CA GLY A 319 -11.72 -7.69 -14.66
C GLY A 319 -12.81 -7.34 -13.67
N PRO A 320 -12.50 -6.57 -12.61
CA PRO A 320 -13.48 -6.13 -11.62
C PRO A 320 -14.42 -5.06 -12.17
N GLU A 321 -15.71 -5.16 -11.88
CA GLU A 321 -16.74 -4.18 -12.19
C GLU A 321 -16.95 -3.25 -10.99
N LYS A 322 -16.86 -1.92 -11.23
CA LYS A 322 -16.93 -0.86 -10.19
C LYS A 322 -18.15 -0.98 -9.26
N ASP A 323 -19.24 -1.57 -9.77
CA ASP A 323 -20.51 -1.72 -9.09
C ASP A 323 -20.74 -3.10 -8.45
N ILE A 324 -19.78 -4.03 -8.59
CA ILE A 324 -19.92 -5.43 -8.17
C ILE A 324 -18.79 -5.89 -7.25
N ASP A 325 -17.55 -5.50 -7.53
CA ASP A 325 -16.37 -6.13 -6.91
C ASP A 325 -15.69 -5.29 -5.81
N PHE A 326 -16.22 -4.09 -5.52
CA PHE A 326 -15.69 -3.16 -4.52
C PHE A 326 -16.64 -3.05 -3.33
N GLY A 327 -16.79 -1.86 -2.73
CA GLY A 327 -17.68 -1.63 -1.59
C GLY A 327 -17.33 -2.57 -0.43
N LEU A 328 -18.30 -3.33 0.05
CA LEU A 328 -18.10 -4.30 1.14
C LEU A 328 -17.21 -5.49 0.75
N ASN A 329 -17.10 -5.83 -0.53
CA ASN A 329 -16.16 -6.87 -0.98
C ASN A 329 -14.71 -6.39 -0.84
N GLN A 330 -14.45 -5.13 -1.18
CA GLN A 330 -13.15 -4.50 -0.96
C GLN A 330 -12.87 -4.29 0.54
N ALA A 331 -13.89 -3.96 1.33
CA ALA A 331 -13.76 -3.86 2.78
C ALA A 331 -13.26 -5.17 3.39
N ARG A 332 -13.83 -6.31 3.00
CA ARG A 332 -13.32 -7.63 3.40
C ARG A 332 -11.86 -7.80 2.99
N GLU A 333 -11.51 -7.52 1.73
CA GLU A 333 -10.14 -7.70 1.24
C GLU A 333 -9.12 -6.82 1.99
N MET A 334 -9.53 -5.64 2.50
CA MET A 334 -8.66 -4.81 3.33
C MET A 334 -8.24 -5.53 4.62
N LEU A 335 -9.15 -6.28 5.27
CA LEU A 335 -8.85 -7.07 6.45
C LEU A 335 -7.85 -8.18 6.11
N ASP A 336 -8.16 -8.97 5.08
CA ASP A 336 -7.32 -10.08 4.62
C ASP A 336 -5.89 -9.64 4.24
N LEU A 337 -5.74 -8.44 3.66
CA LEU A 337 -4.44 -7.86 3.33
C LEU A 337 -3.66 -7.46 4.59
N VAL A 338 -4.30 -6.83 5.57
CA VAL A 338 -3.66 -6.49 6.84
C VAL A 338 -3.24 -7.75 7.61
N GLU A 339 -4.07 -8.80 7.63
CA GLU A 339 -3.68 -10.11 8.18
C GLU A 339 -2.47 -10.69 7.43
N THR A 340 -2.43 -10.57 6.10
CA THR A 340 -1.27 -11.01 5.31
C THR A 340 -0.01 -10.23 5.68
N PHE A 341 -0.11 -8.92 5.90
CA PHE A 341 1.03 -8.07 6.31
C PHE A 341 1.54 -8.46 7.69
N MET A 342 0.63 -8.71 8.63
CA MET A 342 0.99 -9.21 9.97
C MET A 342 1.60 -10.61 9.88
N ALA A 343 1.09 -11.50 9.04
CA ALA A 343 1.63 -12.86 8.88
C ALA A 343 3.06 -12.86 8.30
N GLN A 344 3.37 -11.91 7.42
CA GLN A 344 4.66 -11.84 6.73
C GLN A 344 5.66 -10.84 7.33
N GLY A 345 5.28 -10.14 8.40
CA GLY A 345 6.19 -9.19 9.08
C GLY A 345 6.49 -7.95 8.26
N VAL A 346 5.50 -7.44 7.50
CA VAL A 346 5.63 -6.16 6.79
C VAL A 346 5.89 -5.05 7.81
N SER A 347 6.96 -4.29 7.59
CA SER A 347 7.48 -3.28 8.52
C SER A 347 6.75 -1.95 8.39
N GLN A 348 6.31 -1.61 7.18
CA GLN A 348 5.55 -0.40 6.87
C GLN A 348 4.61 -0.68 5.69
N ALA A 349 3.42 -0.09 5.70
CA ALA A 349 2.51 -0.17 4.57
C ALA A 349 1.73 1.13 4.34
N HIS A 350 1.52 1.50 3.08
CA HIS A 350 0.78 2.69 2.66
C HIS A 350 -0.34 2.33 1.71
N VAL A 351 -1.60 2.52 2.14
CA VAL A 351 -2.76 2.23 1.30
C VAL A 351 -2.84 3.22 0.14
N TRP A 352 -3.21 2.74 -1.04
CA TRP A 352 -3.36 3.57 -2.23
C TRP A 352 -4.70 3.33 -2.93
N PRO A 353 -5.45 4.37 -3.33
CA PRO A 353 -5.27 5.79 -3.02
C PRO A 353 -6.23 6.26 -1.90
N LEU A 354 -5.82 7.30 -1.15
CA LEU A 354 -6.72 8.01 -0.24
C LEU A 354 -7.75 8.84 -1.03
N ILE A 355 -7.26 9.75 -1.88
CA ILE A 355 -8.07 10.61 -2.78
C ILE A 355 -7.69 10.29 -4.22
N GLN A 356 -8.64 9.76 -5.01
CA GLN A 356 -8.50 9.52 -6.45
C GLN A 356 -9.86 9.21 -7.10
N ASN A 357 -9.93 9.22 -8.42
CA ASN A 357 -11.09 8.77 -9.20
C ASN A 357 -11.16 7.25 -9.46
N SER A 358 -10.19 6.47 -8.98
CA SER A 358 -10.12 5.02 -9.19
C SER A 358 -11.22 4.28 -8.42
N ALA A 359 -11.60 3.09 -8.89
CA ALA A 359 -12.67 2.32 -8.26
C ALA A 359 -12.33 1.85 -6.83
N ASN A 360 -11.05 1.69 -6.52
CA ASN A 360 -10.54 1.25 -5.23
C ASN A 360 -10.20 2.40 -4.26
N ALA A 361 -10.48 3.66 -4.60
CA ALA A 361 -10.24 4.79 -3.69
C ALA A 361 -10.98 4.61 -2.35
N LEU A 362 -10.30 4.97 -1.26
CA LEU A 362 -10.88 4.91 0.09
C LEU A 362 -11.81 6.08 0.41
N SER A 363 -11.80 7.13 -0.43
CA SER A 363 -12.71 8.26 -0.32
C SER A 363 -13.46 8.50 -1.63
N ARG A 364 -14.52 9.28 -1.53
CA ARG A 364 -15.36 9.65 -2.67
C ARG A 364 -14.89 10.92 -3.36
N GLY A 365 -14.62 10.80 -4.65
CA GLY A 365 -14.40 11.94 -5.54
C GLY A 365 -12.92 12.26 -5.74
N ALA A 366 -12.66 13.31 -6.53
CA ALA A 366 -11.30 13.81 -6.78
C ALA A 366 -10.78 14.75 -5.66
N VAL A 367 -11.63 14.99 -4.66
CA VAL A 367 -11.36 15.66 -3.39
C VAL A 367 -12.02 14.83 -2.30
N PHE A 368 -11.57 14.94 -1.05
CA PHE A 368 -12.22 14.23 0.04
C PHE A 368 -13.66 14.73 0.25
N SER A 369 -14.57 13.81 0.59
CA SER A 369 -15.97 14.15 0.88
C SER A 369 -16.50 13.27 2.00
N GLU A 370 -16.47 11.95 1.78
CA GLU A 370 -16.74 10.94 2.79
C GLU A 370 -15.95 9.66 2.44
N PRO A 371 -15.70 8.78 3.43
CA PRO A 371 -15.13 7.45 3.16
C PRO A 371 -16.05 6.60 2.28
N THR A 372 -15.44 5.72 1.48
CA THR A 372 -16.14 4.58 0.86
C THR A 372 -16.35 3.47 1.89
N PRO A 373 -17.13 2.41 1.61
CA PRO A 373 -17.23 1.27 2.54
C PRO A 373 -15.87 0.64 2.87
N ALA A 374 -14.96 0.59 1.90
CA ALA A 374 -13.58 0.16 2.14
C ALA A 374 -12.80 1.16 3.01
N GLY A 375 -13.02 2.47 2.82
CA GLY A 375 -12.44 3.50 3.67
C GLY A 375 -12.90 3.44 5.13
N GLU A 376 -14.20 3.19 5.36
CA GLU A 376 -14.71 2.94 6.72
C GLU A 376 -14.08 1.70 7.35
N MET A 377 -13.94 0.62 6.57
CA MET A 377 -13.27 -0.59 7.07
C MET A 377 -11.79 -0.32 7.42
N PHE A 378 -11.07 0.41 6.57
CA PHE A 378 -9.70 0.83 6.85
C PHE A 378 -9.60 1.66 8.15
N SER A 379 -10.54 2.59 8.36
CA SER A 379 -10.64 3.37 9.61
C SER A 379 -10.90 2.47 10.83
N MET A 380 -11.80 1.50 10.68
CA MET A 380 -12.15 0.55 11.74
C MET A 380 -10.96 -0.36 12.13
N ILE A 381 -10.18 -0.86 11.16
CA ILE A 381 -8.99 -1.70 11.43
C ILE A 381 -7.84 -0.87 11.99
N SER A 382 -7.53 0.30 11.42
CA SER A 382 -6.45 1.17 11.90
C SER A 382 -6.67 1.57 13.37
N LYS A 383 -7.91 1.93 13.72
CA LYS A 383 -8.25 2.34 15.08
C LYS A 383 -8.13 1.23 16.13
N ASN A 384 -8.38 -0.03 15.76
CA ASN A 384 -8.61 -1.09 16.74
C ASN A 384 -7.60 -2.24 16.70
N LEU A 385 -6.77 -2.35 15.67
CA LEU A 385 -5.80 -3.44 15.56
C LEU A 385 -4.40 -3.09 16.07
N ILE A 386 -4.03 -1.80 16.18
CA ILE A 386 -2.71 -1.40 16.65
C ILE A 386 -2.43 -2.02 18.04
N GLY A 387 -1.28 -2.67 18.17
CA GLY A 387 -0.84 -3.38 19.37
C GLY A 387 -1.45 -4.78 19.55
N LYS A 388 -2.15 -5.33 18.54
CA LYS A 388 -2.77 -6.66 18.61
C LYS A 388 -2.11 -7.66 17.67
N SER A 389 -2.08 -8.92 18.08
CA SER A 389 -1.73 -10.06 17.24
C SER A 389 -2.98 -10.72 16.69
N MET A 390 -2.86 -11.36 15.52
CA MET A 390 -3.88 -12.30 15.04
C MET A 390 -3.94 -13.49 15.99
N ILE A 391 -5.13 -14.06 16.15
CA ILE A 391 -5.37 -15.29 16.91
C ILE A 391 -5.77 -16.38 15.93
N ASP A 392 -5.02 -17.48 15.93
CA ASP A 392 -5.31 -18.66 15.11
C ASP A 392 -6.50 -19.44 15.71
N LEU A 393 -7.66 -19.31 15.07
CA LEU A 393 -8.89 -20.04 15.39
C LEU A 393 -8.98 -21.38 14.67
N THR A 394 -7.97 -21.75 13.88
CA THR A 394 -7.86 -23.05 13.22
C THR A 394 -6.45 -23.65 13.35
N PRO A 395 -5.95 -23.93 14.58
CA PRO A 395 -4.57 -24.37 14.83
C PRO A 395 -4.20 -25.76 14.25
N GLN A 396 -5.15 -26.43 13.60
CA GLN A 396 -4.95 -27.70 12.90
C GLN A 396 -5.27 -27.59 11.38
N GLY A 397 -5.62 -26.39 10.91
CA GLY A 397 -6.29 -26.12 9.63
C GLY A 397 -5.39 -25.67 8.48
N GLY A 398 -4.15 -25.24 8.76
CA GLY A 398 -3.25 -24.70 7.74
C GLY A 398 -2.71 -23.33 8.14
N PRO A 399 -2.36 -22.46 7.17
CA PRO A 399 -1.86 -21.11 7.43
C PRO A 399 -2.97 -20.07 7.68
N GLU A 400 -4.23 -20.40 7.36
CA GLU A 400 -5.38 -19.54 7.63
C GLU A 400 -5.67 -19.51 9.14
N THR A 401 -6.09 -18.35 9.64
CA THR A 401 -6.35 -18.15 11.08
C THR A 401 -7.83 -17.97 11.39
N GLU A 402 -8.64 -17.64 10.38
CA GLU A 402 -10.06 -17.38 10.53
C GLU A 402 -10.88 -18.68 10.66
N LEU A 403 -11.90 -18.63 11.52
CA LEU A 403 -12.88 -19.69 11.61
C LEU A 403 -13.98 -19.47 10.56
N VAL A 404 -14.04 -20.37 9.58
CA VAL A 404 -15.11 -20.39 8.58
C VAL A 404 -16.35 -21.09 9.14
N THR A 405 -17.50 -20.42 9.09
CA THR A 405 -18.81 -20.98 9.42
C THR A 405 -19.69 -21.12 8.16
N ASP A 406 -20.90 -21.65 8.31
CA ASP A 406 -21.85 -21.77 7.19
C ASP A 406 -22.26 -20.41 6.58
N THR A 407 -22.14 -19.31 7.35
CA THR A 407 -22.73 -18.00 7.00
C THR A 407 -21.79 -16.81 7.19
N ALA A 408 -20.64 -17.00 7.84
CA ALA A 408 -19.66 -15.96 8.06
C ALA A 408 -18.26 -16.52 8.32
N ASP A 409 -17.25 -15.69 8.06
CA ASP A 409 -15.87 -15.90 8.49
C ASP A 409 -15.64 -15.10 9.78
N VAL A 410 -14.93 -15.68 10.74
CA VAL A 410 -14.67 -15.08 12.06
C VAL A 410 -13.18 -14.91 12.25
N HIS A 411 -12.75 -13.66 12.42
CA HIS A 411 -11.38 -13.27 12.69
C HIS A 411 -11.28 -12.76 14.12
N MET A 412 -10.16 -13.04 14.80
CA MET A 412 -9.91 -12.58 16.16
C MET A 412 -8.50 -12.00 16.28
N PHE A 413 -8.42 -10.88 16.99
CA PHE A 413 -7.17 -10.21 17.34
C PHE A 413 -7.14 -9.96 18.84
N SER A 414 -5.98 -10.08 19.48
CA SER A 414 -5.84 -9.79 20.91
C SER A 414 -4.48 -9.21 21.24
N GLY A 415 -4.44 -8.38 22.29
CA GLY A 415 -3.23 -7.72 22.78
C GLY A 415 -3.57 -6.55 23.70
N GLY A 416 -2.71 -6.29 24.68
CA GLY A 416 -2.87 -5.21 25.65
C GLY A 416 -4.07 -5.38 26.60
N GLY A 417 -4.49 -6.61 26.90
CA GLY A 417 -5.69 -6.88 27.71
C GLY A 417 -7.01 -6.70 26.97
N ASP A 418 -6.99 -6.56 25.65
CA ASP A 418 -8.16 -6.33 24.81
C ASP A 418 -8.27 -7.37 23.70
N ALA A 419 -9.47 -7.50 23.12
CA ALA A 419 -9.74 -8.35 21.96
C ALA A 419 -10.63 -7.65 20.94
N VAL A 420 -10.47 -8.00 19.66
CA VAL A 420 -11.32 -7.53 18.56
C VAL A 420 -11.75 -8.74 17.75
N PHE A 421 -13.06 -8.86 17.50
CA PHE A 421 -13.58 -9.80 16.52
C PHE A 421 -14.08 -9.07 15.29
N TYR A 422 -13.81 -9.64 14.12
CA TYR A 422 -14.53 -9.32 12.90
C TYR A 422 -15.33 -10.55 12.46
N ILE A 423 -16.65 -10.39 12.33
CA ILE A 423 -17.54 -11.41 11.80
C ILE A 423 -18.01 -10.91 10.43
N VAL A 424 -17.50 -11.55 9.37
CA VAL A 424 -17.69 -11.14 7.98
C VAL A 424 -18.72 -12.04 7.33
N SER A 425 -19.86 -11.48 6.92
CA SER A 425 -20.93 -12.25 6.27
C SER A 425 -20.49 -12.83 4.92
N THR A 426 -20.60 -14.15 4.77
CA THR A 426 -20.38 -14.88 3.52
C THR A 426 -21.68 -15.39 2.90
N ALA A 427 -22.80 -15.16 3.58
CA ALA A 427 -24.11 -15.58 3.15
C ALA A 427 -24.66 -14.72 2.00
N GLU A 428 -25.39 -15.35 1.07
CA GLU A 428 -26.09 -14.65 -0.02
C GLU A 428 -27.44 -14.03 0.39
N GLN A 429 -27.89 -14.32 1.61
CA GLN A 429 -29.09 -13.75 2.21
C GLN A 429 -28.81 -13.35 3.65
N ALA A 430 -29.66 -12.47 4.21
CA ALA A 430 -29.58 -12.13 5.61
C ALA A 430 -29.62 -13.39 6.47
N SER A 431 -28.68 -13.50 7.40
CA SER A 431 -28.44 -14.71 8.18
C SER A 431 -27.99 -14.36 9.59
N THR A 432 -28.11 -15.34 10.48
CA THR A 432 -27.66 -15.24 11.87
C THR A 432 -26.51 -16.20 12.09
N THR A 433 -25.35 -15.68 12.44
CA THR A 433 -24.19 -16.47 12.88
C THR A 433 -24.10 -16.43 14.40
N GLN A 434 -23.93 -17.59 15.04
CA GLN A 434 -23.73 -17.69 16.49
C GLN A 434 -22.36 -18.29 16.80
N VAL A 435 -21.54 -17.55 17.53
CA VAL A 435 -20.18 -17.93 17.89
C VAL A 435 -20.07 -17.98 19.42
N ASP A 436 -19.74 -19.14 19.97
CA ASP A 436 -19.45 -19.29 21.39
C ASP A 436 -17.97 -18.96 21.65
N ILE A 437 -17.75 -17.83 22.32
CA ILE A 437 -16.44 -17.28 22.67
C ILE A 437 -16.02 -17.64 24.10
N SER A 438 -16.82 -18.39 24.84
CA SER A 438 -16.57 -18.68 26.27
C SER A 438 -15.29 -19.48 26.52
N GLY A 439 -14.79 -20.18 25.50
CA GLY A 439 -13.50 -20.88 25.55
C GLY A 439 -12.29 -19.93 25.54
N VAL A 440 -12.42 -18.74 24.95
CA VAL A 440 -11.32 -17.77 24.81
C VAL A 440 -11.48 -16.55 25.72
N ILE A 441 -12.72 -16.14 26.03
CA ILE A 441 -13.03 -14.99 26.87
C ILE A 441 -14.02 -15.42 27.96
N SER A 442 -13.58 -15.34 29.23
CA SER A 442 -14.38 -15.71 30.40
C SER A 442 -15.05 -14.50 31.09
N GLY A 443 -14.61 -13.28 30.77
CA GLY A 443 -15.16 -12.02 31.24
C GLY A 443 -14.54 -10.82 30.53
N PHE A 444 -15.12 -9.64 30.71
CA PHE A 444 -14.62 -8.38 30.16
C PHE A 444 -15.17 -7.17 30.93
N GLU A 445 -14.55 -6.00 30.77
CA GLU A 445 -15.05 -4.74 31.35
C GLU A 445 -16.07 -4.05 30.45
N CYS A 446 -15.77 -3.94 29.15
CA CYS A 446 -16.61 -3.27 28.17
C CYS A 446 -16.64 -4.04 26.84
N MET A 447 -17.75 -3.94 26.11
CA MET A 447 -17.90 -4.46 24.75
C MET A 447 -18.64 -3.44 23.89
N GLU A 448 -18.02 -3.03 22.79
CA GLU A 448 -18.59 -2.15 21.78
C GLU A 448 -18.82 -2.93 20.50
N VAL A 449 -20.00 -2.78 19.91
CA VAL A 449 -20.37 -3.51 18.68
C VAL A 449 -20.77 -2.53 17.59
N THR A 450 -20.15 -2.68 16.43
CA THR A 450 -20.39 -1.87 15.24
C THR A 450 -20.60 -2.77 14.03
N VAL A 451 -21.59 -2.46 13.18
CA VAL A 451 -21.82 -3.15 11.91
C VAL A 451 -21.58 -2.18 10.76
N LEU A 452 -20.69 -2.57 9.85
CA LEU A 452 -20.45 -1.90 8.58
C LEU A 452 -21.31 -2.56 7.49
N GLY A 453 -22.17 -1.74 6.88
CA GLY A 453 -22.97 -2.08 5.72
C GLY A 453 -22.98 -0.95 4.70
N VAL A 454 -23.99 -0.97 3.83
CA VAL A 454 -24.26 0.11 2.87
C VAL A 454 -25.68 0.61 3.04
N ALA A 455 -25.92 1.86 2.66
CA ALA A 455 -27.24 2.46 2.74
C ALA A 455 -28.33 1.64 2.01
N ASP A 456 -29.53 1.62 2.60
CA ASP A 456 -30.67 0.84 2.11
C ASP A 456 -30.88 0.92 0.58
N GLY A 457 -30.93 -0.24 -0.06
CA GLY A 457 -31.18 -0.38 -1.49
C GLY A 457 -29.97 -0.15 -2.39
N GLN A 458 -28.79 0.14 -1.82
CA GLN A 458 -27.56 0.30 -2.59
C GLN A 458 -26.80 -1.03 -2.76
N PRO A 459 -26.09 -1.24 -3.88
CA PRO A 459 -25.36 -2.48 -4.14
C PRO A 459 -24.13 -2.62 -3.24
N ARG A 460 -24.04 -3.73 -2.48
CA ARG A 460 -22.91 -3.99 -1.56
C ARG A 460 -21.53 -3.94 -2.23
N GLY A 461 -21.46 -4.30 -3.50
CA GLY A 461 -20.24 -4.38 -4.30
C GLY A 461 -19.81 -3.08 -4.97
N SER A 462 -20.58 -2.00 -4.85
CA SER A 462 -20.23 -0.74 -5.51
C SER A 462 -19.42 0.16 -4.61
N THR A 463 -18.33 0.70 -5.14
CA THR A 463 -17.59 1.81 -4.51
C THR A 463 -18.44 3.09 -4.40
N SER A 464 -19.50 3.21 -5.23
CA SER A 464 -20.45 4.33 -5.16
C SER A 464 -21.49 4.17 -4.04
N SER A 465 -21.56 3.01 -3.36
CA SER A 465 -22.49 2.77 -2.26
C SER A 465 -22.03 3.42 -0.97
N ARG A 466 -22.88 4.25 -0.37
CA ARG A 466 -22.60 5.02 0.84
C ARG A 466 -22.48 4.05 2.00
N ALA A 467 -21.35 4.11 2.69
CA ALA A 467 -21.12 3.30 3.86
C ALA A 467 -22.15 3.64 4.94
N GLN A 468 -22.61 2.62 5.65
CA GLN A 468 -23.50 2.76 6.79
C GLN A 468 -22.86 2.04 7.98
N VAL A 469 -22.53 2.82 9.00
CA VAL A 469 -21.93 2.33 10.24
C VAL A 469 -22.99 2.41 11.33
N GLU A 470 -23.39 1.26 11.88
CA GLU A 470 -24.43 1.15 12.90
C GLU A 470 -23.87 0.55 14.20
N THR A 471 -24.00 1.27 15.31
CA THR A 471 -23.69 0.74 16.65
C THR A 471 -24.84 -0.15 17.14
N ARG A 472 -24.50 -1.31 17.72
CA ARG A 472 -25.45 -2.26 18.32
C ARG A 472 -25.32 -2.29 19.84
N GLU A 473 -26.45 -2.49 20.51
CA GLU A 473 -26.48 -2.69 21.97
C GLU A 473 -25.90 -4.06 22.34
N THR A 474 -24.98 -4.10 23.29
CA THR A 474 -24.26 -5.32 23.72
C THR A 474 -25.22 -6.45 24.09
N ASP A 475 -26.30 -6.18 24.83
CA ASP A 475 -27.27 -7.18 25.30
C ASP A 475 -28.08 -7.86 24.15
N THR A 476 -28.04 -7.28 22.94
CA THR A 476 -28.68 -7.84 21.75
C THR A 476 -27.75 -8.76 20.96
N VAL A 477 -26.44 -8.56 21.08
CA VAL A 477 -25.41 -9.28 20.32
C VAL A 477 -24.74 -10.34 21.19
N TYR A 478 -24.59 -10.11 22.50
CA TYR A 478 -23.89 -11.01 23.41
C TYR A 478 -24.82 -11.54 24.51
N ARG A 479 -24.84 -12.87 24.69
CA ARG A 479 -25.53 -13.52 25.81
C ARG A 479 -24.85 -14.83 26.18
N ASP A 480 -24.58 -15.02 27.47
CA ASP A 480 -24.09 -16.28 28.04
C ASP A 480 -22.86 -16.86 27.30
N GLY A 481 -21.88 -16.01 26.95
CA GLY A 481 -20.68 -16.43 26.23
C GLY A 481 -20.82 -16.54 24.71
N VAL A 482 -22.00 -16.25 24.15
CA VAL A 482 -22.28 -16.38 22.71
C VAL A 482 -22.47 -15.00 22.08
N LEU A 483 -21.68 -14.72 21.02
CA LEU A 483 -21.91 -13.62 20.09
C LEU A 483 -22.91 -14.05 19.01
N THR A 484 -23.90 -13.20 18.73
CA THR A 484 -24.94 -13.38 17.72
C THR A 484 -24.83 -12.25 16.72
N ALA A 485 -24.40 -12.58 15.50
CA ALA A 485 -24.28 -11.64 14.40
C ALA A 485 -25.44 -11.84 13.41
N ASP A 486 -26.40 -10.93 13.43
CA ASP A 486 -27.45 -10.82 12.42
C ASP A 486 -26.96 -9.91 11.30
N LEU A 487 -26.56 -10.49 10.17
CA LEU A 487 -25.89 -9.79 9.07
C LEU A 487 -26.57 -10.02 7.73
N SER A 488 -26.72 -8.95 6.98
CA SER A 488 -27.03 -8.98 5.54
C SER A 488 -25.80 -9.44 4.74
N PRO A 489 -25.96 -9.81 3.47
CA PRO A 489 -24.85 -10.26 2.64
C PRO A 489 -23.73 -9.22 2.54
N GLY A 490 -22.50 -9.63 2.89
CA GLY A 490 -21.29 -8.81 2.85
C GLY A 490 -21.15 -7.80 4.00
N GLU A 491 -22.12 -7.68 4.91
CA GLU A 491 -21.93 -6.85 6.10
C GLU A 491 -20.85 -7.42 7.02
N ILE A 492 -20.18 -6.53 7.75
CA ILE A 492 -19.07 -6.85 8.64
C ILE A 492 -19.41 -6.33 10.04
N MET A 493 -19.45 -7.21 11.03
CA MET A 493 -19.58 -6.82 12.44
C MET A 493 -18.20 -6.77 13.10
N GLN A 494 -17.85 -5.63 13.68
CA GLN A 494 -16.72 -5.49 14.61
C GLN A 494 -17.23 -5.55 16.05
N VAL A 495 -16.60 -6.37 16.87
CA VAL A 495 -16.81 -6.43 18.32
C VAL A 495 -15.49 -6.10 19.00
N VAL A 496 -15.41 -4.93 19.63
CA VAL A 496 -14.24 -4.50 20.41
C VAL A 496 -14.52 -4.79 21.88
N ILE A 497 -13.67 -5.58 22.52
CA ILE A 497 -13.80 -6.01 23.91
C ILE A 497 -12.59 -5.47 24.69
N ARG A 498 -12.86 -4.73 25.75
CA ARG A 498 -11.83 -4.11 26.60
C ARG A 498 -11.75 -4.77 27.97
N GLY A 499 -10.54 -4.85 28.52
CA GLY A 499 -10.30 -5.44 29.85
C GLY A 499 -10.72 -6.91 29.90
N VAL A 500 -10.29 -7.68 28.91
CA VAL A 500 -10.58 -9.11 28.73
C VAL A 500 -10.03 -9.91 29.91
N VAL A 501 -10.83 -10.86 30.39
CA VAL A 501 -10.38 -11.96 31.23
C VAL A 501 -10.27 -13.21 30.34
N PRO A 502 -9.04 -13.68 30.05
CA PRO A 502 -8.81 -14.87 29.23
C PRO A 502 -9.56 -16.11 29.73
N GLY A 503 -9.90 -17.01 28.81
CA GLY A 503 -10.32 -18.38 29.12
C GLY A 503 -9.17 -19.20 29.74
N GLU A 504 -9.49 -20.29 30.43
CA GLU A 504 -8.50 -21.10 31.17
C GLU A 504 -7.38 -21.66 30.29
N ASP A 505 -7.72 -22.07 29.06
CA ASP A 505 -6.79 -22.66 28.10
C ASP A 505 -6.28 -21.65 27.04
N PHE A 506 -6.78 -20.40 27.05
CA PHE A 506 -6.42 -19.40 26.05
C PHE A 506 -5.07 -18.76 26.40
N ALA A 507 -4.08 -18.94 25.53
CA ALA A 507 -2.80 -18.26 25.63
C ALA A 507 -2.94 -16.86 25.02
N GLU A 508 -3.16 -15.85 25.86
CA GLU A 508 -3.19 -14.47 25.41
C GLU A 508 -1.88 -14.10 24.71
N ALA A 509 -1.98 -13.29 23.65
CA ALA A 509 -0.81 -12.77 22.96
C ALA A 509 0.07 -12.04 23.99
N PRO A 510 1.40 -12.27 23.99
CA PRO A 510 2.29 -11.57 24.91
C PRO A 510 2.15 -10.07 24.70
N ASP A 511 1.98 -9.33 25.80
CA ASP A 511 1.96 -7.87 25.78
C ASP A 511 3.31 -7.39 25.24
N PRO A 512 3.37 -6.71 24.07
CA PRO A 512 4.60 -6.06 23.69
C PRO A 512 4.90 -5.03 24.78
N ALA A 513 6.11 -5.07 25.34
CA ALA A 513 6.62 -3.89 26.01
C ALA A 513 6.59 -2.78 24.96
N ILE A 514 5.58 -1.90 25.05
CA ILE A 514 5.54 -0.67 24.28
C ILE A 514 6.83 0.05 24.68
N GLU A 515 7.81 0.08 23.78
CA GLU A 515 8.85 1.11 23.88
C GLU A 515 8.08 2.43 23.78
N ASP A 516 8.19 3.21 24.85
CA ASP A 516 7.47 4.45 25.14
C ASP A 516 7.69 5.49 24.03
N GLU A 517 7.00 5.36 22.89
CA GLU A 517 6.71 6.50 22.02
C GLU A 517 5.55 7.24 22.69
N GLY A 518 5.93 8.20 23.54
CA GLY A 518 5.06 8.82 24.53
C GLY A 518 3.74 9.39 23.99
N ASP A 519 2.71 9.29 24.83
CA ASP A 519 1.42 9.99 24.83
C ASP A 519 1.19 10.96 23.65
N LEU A 520 0.69 10.42 22.54
CA LEU A 520 0.00 11.18 21.51
C LEU A 520 -1.32 10.47 21.24
N PHE A 521 -2.39 10.87 21.93
CA PHE A 521 -3.79 10.83 21.45
C PHE A 521 -4.71 11.32 22.60
N ASP A 522 -4.98 12.62 22.66
CA ASP A 522 -6.16 13.15 23.36
C ASP A 522 -7.08 13.82 22.33
N PRO A 523 -8.21 13.20 21.94
CA PRO A 523 -9.04 13.71 20.87
C PRO A 523 -10.01 14.76 21.41
N VAL A 524 -9.56 16.01 21.54
CA VAL A 524 -10.46 17.15 21.69
C VAL A 524 -10.01 18.32 20.83
N ALA A 525 -10.39 18.32 19.55
CA ALA A 525 -10.29 19.51 18.71
C ALA A 525 -11.58 20.34 18.83
N GLU A 526 -11.46 21.54 19.41
CA GLU A 526 -12.50 22.58 19.32
C GLU A 526 -12.60 23.14 17.88
N PRO A 527 -13.78 23.60 17.44
CA PRO A 527 -14.02 24.00 16.06
C PRO A 527 -13.33 25.33 15.70
N ILE A 528 -12.65 25.34 14.55
CA ILE A 528 -12.07 26.53 13.92
C ILE A 528 -13.18 27.30 13.18
N PRO A 529 -13.21 28.66 13.17
CA PRO A 529 -14.32 29.43 12.60
C PRO A 529 -14.29 29.48 11.06
N GLU A 530 -15.48 29.41 10.47
CA GLU A 530 -15.74 29.61 9.04
C GLU A 530 -15.42 31.06 8.60
N GLU A 531 -14.72 31.21 7.46
CA GLU A 531 -14.70 32.46 6.70
C GLU A 531 -15.12 32.23 5.24
N ASP A 532 -15.87 33.22 4.74
CA ASP A 532 -16.72 33.21 3.55
C ASP A 532 -16.02 32.94 2.21
N THR A 533 -16.69 32.14 1.38
CA THR A 533 -16.39 31.86 -0.03
C THR A 533 -16.76 33.03 -0.96
N PRO A 534 -16.13 33.09 -2.14
CA PRO A 534 -16.88 33.43 -3.33
C PRO A 534 -16.79 32.36 -4.44
N ASP A 535 -17.88 32.40 -5.21
CA ASP A 535 -18.44 31.43 -6.12
C ASP A 535 -17.72 31.24 -7.48
N GLU A 536 -17.81 29.99 -7.94
CA GLU A 536 -18.01 29.46 -9.29
C GLU A 536 -16.94 29.51 -10.42
N SER A 537 -16.66 28.27 -10.88
CA SER A 537 -16.69 27.82 -12.28
C SER A 537 -15.45 27.98 -13.17
N ASN A 538 -14.70 26.88 -13.31
CA ASN A 538 -14.35 26.30 -14.61
C ASN A 538 -13.63 24.96 -14.45
N SER A 539 -14.28 23.87 -14.85
CA SER A 539 -13.63 22.58 -15.12
C SER A 539 -13.20 22.52 -16.59
N PRO A 540 -11.97 22.09 -16.87
CA PRO A 540 -11.65 21.26 -18.02
C PRO A 540 -11.40 19.82 -17.51
N ALA A 541 -12.16 18.84 -18.00
CA ALA A 541 -11.79 18.00 -19.14
C ALA A 541 -10.79 16.89 -18.76
N ASP A 542 -11.35 15.82 -18.19
CA ASP A 542 -11.18 14.42 -18.60
C ASP A 542 -9.80 14.07 -19.21
N GLU A 543 -8.83 13.81 -18.35
CA GLU A 543 -7.64 13.03 -18.70
C GLU A 543 -7.95 11.56 -18.46
N GLY A 544 -7.99 10.82 -19.57
CA GLY A 544 -8.43 9.44 -19.64
C GLY A 544 -7.53 8.48 -18.87
N ASP A 545 -8.17 7.41 -18.41
CA ASP A 545 -7.58 6.20 -17.87
C ASP A 545 -6.39 5.70 -18.73
N GLY A 546 -5.19 6.13 -18.35
CA GLY A 546 -3.94 5.63 -18.87
C GLY A 546 -3.41 4.51 -18.00
N ASP A 547 -4.05 3.33 -18.02
CA ASP A 547 -3.40 2.11 -17.52
C ASP A 547 -3.72 0.87 -18.40
N GLY A 548 -2.88 0.68 -19.42
CA GLY A 548 -1.88 -0.40 -19.37
C GLY A 548 -2.31 -1.87 -19.46
N GLY A 549 -3.52 -2.21 -19.90
CA GLY A 549 -3.89 -3.63 -20.13
C GLY A 549 -4.05 -4.03 -21.61
N GLY A 550 -3.01 -4.52 -22.29
CA GLY A 550 -3.11 -4.94 -23.70
C GLY A 550 -3.04 -6.44 -23.92
N GLY A 551 -4.18 -7.11 -24.08
CA GLY A 551 -4.27 -8.46 -24.66
C GLY A 551 -4.49 -8.38 -26.18
N GLY A 552 -3.71 -9.15 -26.94
CA GLY A 552 -3.48 -8.98 -28.38
C GLY A 552 -4.70 -9.10 -29.31
N GLY A 553 -4.60 -8.36 -30.42
CA GLY A 553 -5.49 -8.46 -31.58
C GLY A 553 -5.12 -7.41 -32.61
N GLY A 554 -4.23 -7.75 -33.54
CA GLY A 554 -3.68 -6.79 -34.50
C GLY A 554 -4.70 -6.25 -35.49
N PHE A 555 -4.47 -5.02 -35.97
CA PHE A 555 -4.81 -4.62 -37.34
C PHE A 555 -3.93 -3.46 -37.81
N LEU A 556 -3.41 -3.62 -39.02
CA LEU A 556 -2.62 -2.67 -39.81
C LEU A 556 -3.54 -1.71 -40.59
N MET A 557 -2.98 -0.52 -40.91
CA MET A 557 -3.39 0.51 -41.89
C MET A 557 -4.41 1.56 -41.41
N GLY A 558 -4.27 2.87 -41.68
CA GLY A 558 -3.28 3.63 -42.46
C GLY A 558 -3.75 5.08 -42.66
N LEU A 559 -2.80 6.03 -42.59
CA LEU A 559 -2.71 7.36 -43.23
C LEU A 559 -3.97 8.21 -43.53
N ALA A 560 -4.16 9.25 -42.70
CA ALA A 560 -4.21 10.70 -43.03
C ALA A 560 -5.42 11.31 -43.84
N PRO A 561 -5.58 12.65 -43.92
CA PRO A 561 -6.66 13.39 -43.25
C PRO A 561 -7.55 14.23 -44.20
N LEU A 562 -8.69 14.76 -43.74
CA LEU A 562 -9.32 15.91 -44.44
C LEU A 562 -10.23 16.77 -43.57
N LEU A 563 -9.87 18.06 -43.58
CA LEU A 563 -10.57 19.22 -43.05
C LEU A 563 -11.70 19.68 -44.00
N ILE A 564 -12.71 20.34 -43.38
CA ILE A 564 -13.43 21.53 -43.87
C ILE A 564 -14.76 21.39 -44.66
N LEU A 565 -15.82 21.84 -43.96
CA LEU A 565 -16.93 22.75 -44.29
C LEU A 565 -18.20 22.35 -45.08
N MET A 566 -19.31 22.70 -44.40
CA MET A 566 -20.52 23.42 -44.83
C MET A 566 -21.50 22.84 -45.86
N ALA A 567 -22.68 22.53 -45.33
CA ALA A 567 -23.97 23.17 -45.59
C ALA A 567 -24.61 23.16 -47.01
N MET A 568 -25.88 22.73 -46.97
CA MET A 568 -27.02 23.13 -47.82
C MET A 568 -27.17 22.46 -49.19
N ALA A 569 -28.24 21.67 -49.31
CA ALA A 569 -29.41 21.94 -50.17
C ALA A 569 -29.90 20.71 -50.95
N GLY A 570 -31.20 20.43 -50.80
CA GLY A 570 -32.07 20.16 -51.95
C GLY A 570 -32.39 18.69 -52.27
N GLY A 571 -33.58 18.28 -51.82
CA GLY A 571 -34.66 17.79 -52.68
C GLY A 571 -34.43 16.58 -53.60
N GLY A 572 -35.14 15.50 -53.30
CA GLY A 572 -35.35 14.36 -54.19
C GLY A 572 -35.88 13.15 -53.45
#